data_AF-A0A227IZ39-F1
#
_entry.id   AF-A0A227IZ39-F1
#
_cell.length_a   1.000
_cell.length_b   1.000
_cell.length_c   1.000
_cell.angle_alpha   90.00
_cell.angle_beta   90.00
_cell.angle_gamma   90.00
#
_symmetry.space_group_name_H-M   'P 1'
#
loop_
_entity.id
_entity.type
_entity.pdbx_description
1 polymer ?
#
loop_
_entity_poly.entity_id
_entity_poly.type
_entity_poly.pdbx_seq_one_letter_code
_entity_poly.pdbx_strand_id
1 'polypeptide(L)'
;CDVDYEAAAEEWRKNALGKVKETLSSGNEAEIVQLPVGQAAASHSQYNKQNPYTATLLTSQKITGRDSGKDVRHIEIDLDGSGLTY
;
A
#
# COMPACT_ATOMS: atom_id res chain seq x y z
N CYS A 1 17.34 2.83 -1.55
CA CYS A 1 16.89 1.75 -2.44
C CYS A 1 15.68 1.13 -1.78
N ASP A 2 14.50 1.23 -2.40
CA ASP A 2 13.31 0.53 -1.92
C ASP A 2 13.61 -0.97 -1.91
N VAL A 3 13.29 -1.66 -0.82
CA VAL A 3 13.52 -3.11 -0.72
C VAL A 3 12.34 -3.78 -1.39
N ASP A 4 12.60 -4.52 -2.47
CA ASP A 4 11.55 -5.32 -3.10
C ASP A 4 11.29 -6.56 -2.25
N TYR A 5 10.31 -6.45 -1.36
CA TYR A 5 9.90 -7.52 -0.45
C TYR A 5 8.67 -8.29 -0.95
N GLU A 6 8.09 -7.93 -2.09
CA GLU A 6 6.78 -8.45 -2.52
C GLU A 6 6.82 -9.96 -2.72
N ALA A 7 7.85 -10.46 -3.41
CA ALA A 7 8.03 -11.89 -3.62
C ALA A 7 8.19 -12.66 -2.29
N ALA A 8 8.97 -12.11 -1.36
CA ALA A 8 9.18 -12.72 -0.04
C ALA A 8 7.89 -12.71 0.80
N ALA A 9 7.10 -11.63 0.72
CA ALA A 9 5.82 -11.50 1.42
C ALA A 9 4.77 -12.46 0.86
N GLU A 10 4.71 -12.62 -0.47
CA GLU A 10 3.78 -13.54 -1.10
C GLU A 10 4.07 -15.00 -0.74
N GLU A 11 5.35 -15.40 -0.79
CA GLU A 11 5.80 -16.73 -0.37
C GLU A 11 5.48 -16.98 1.10
N TRP A 12 5.80 -16.01 1.97
CA TRP A 12 5.50 -16.10 3.40
C TRP A 12 3.99 -16.27 3.65
N ARG A 13 3.13 -15.49 2.99
CA ARG A 13 1.68 -15.56 3.14
C ARG A 13 1.13 -16.92 2.72
N LYS A 14 1.62 -17.46 1.61
CA LYS A 14 1.23 -18.79 1.12
C LYS A 14 1.58 -19.88 2.15
N ASN A 15 2.79 -19.82 2.70
CA ASN A 15 3.26 -20.76 3.71
C ASN A 15 2.47 -20.64 5.03
N ALA A 16 2.17 -19.41 5.46
CA ALA A 16 1.38 -19.14 6.65
C ALA A 16 -0.04 -19.73 6.53
N LEU A 17 -0.72 -19.50 5.39
CA LEU A 17 -2.04 -20.05 5.14
C LEU A 17 -2.05 -21.59 5.09
N GLY A 18 -0.99 -22.21 4.55
CA GLY A 18 -0.81 -23.67 4.59
C GLY A 18 -0.80 -24.20 6.03
N LYS A 19 0.03 -23.61 6.90
CA LYS A 19 0.12 -24.01 8.31
C LYS A 19 -1.18 -23.79 9.09
N VAL A 20 -1.85 -22.66 8.83
CA VAL A 20 -3.16 -22.37 9.44
C VAL A 20 -4.17 -23.43 9.04
N LYS A 21 -4.22 -23.81 7.75
CA LYS A 21 -5.11 -24.87 7.28
C LYS A 21 -4.83 -26.21 7.96
N GLU A 22 -3.57 -26.64 8.02
CA GLU A 22 -3.19 -27.90 8.69
C GLU A 22 -3.60 -27.91 10.17
N THR A 23 -3.34 -26.81 10.87
CA THR A 23 -3.67 -26.65 12.30
C THR A 23 -5.18 -26.70 12.53
N LEU A 24 -5.96 -26.02 11.69
CA LEU A 24 -7.42 -25.96 11.81
C LEU A 24 -8.12 -27.23 11.31
N SER A 25 -7.49 -28.03 10.44
CA SER A 25 -8.07 -29.28 9.91
C SER A 25 -8.11 -30.42 10.95
N SER A 26 -7.49 -30.23 12.13
CA SER A 26 -7.41 -31.22 13.20
C SER A 26 -8.42 -30.99 14.34
N GLY A 27 -9.29 -29.97 14.23
CA GLY A 27 -10.34 -29.67 15.21
C GLY A 27 -11.74 -30.04 14.69
N ASN A 28 -12.66 -30.38 15.61
CA ASN A 28 -14.09 -30.54 15.30
C ASN A 28 -14.62 -29.30 14.55
N GLU A 29 -15.45 -29.51 13.53
CA GLU A 29 -16.14 -28.43 12.81
C GLU A 29 -16.87 -27.53 13.82
N ALA A 30 -16.41 -26.29 13.96
CA ALA A 30 -17.08 -25.29 14.76
C ALA A 30 -18.31 -24.76 13.99
N GLU A 31 -19.44 -24.65 14.68
CA GLU A 31 -20.66 -24.07 14.12
C GLU A 31 -20.41 -22.59 13.77
N ILE A 32 -20.32 -22.28 12.48
CA ILE A 32 -20.07 -20.93 11.99
C ILE A 32 -21.38 -20.14 12.06
N VAL A 33 -21.56 -19.38 13.13
CA VAL A 33 -22.59 -18.34 13.18
C VAL A 33 -22.08 -17.12 12.43
N GLN A 34 -22.68 -16.78 11.29
CA GLN A 34 -22.41 -15.53 10.58
C GLN A 34 -22.95 -14.36 11.42
N LEU A 35 -22.08 -13.75 12.23
CA LEU A 35 -22.38 -12.43 12.80
C LEU A 35 -22.36 -11.40 11.67
N PRO A 36 -23.28 -10.42 11.65
CA PRO A 36 -23.19 -9.27 10.78
C PRO A 36 -22.02 -8.40 11.26
N VAL A 37 -20.80 -8.80 10.91
CA VAL A 37 -19.62 -7.94 10.99
C VAL A 37 -19.85 -6.91 9.89
N GLY A 38 -20.26 -5.70 10.30
CA GLY A 38 -20.43 -4.58 9.39
C GLY A 38 -19.15 -4.37 8.60
N GLN A 39 -19.16 -4.82 7.35
CA GLN A 39 -18.12 -4.53 6.37
C GLN A 39 -18.27 -3.06 5.94
N ALA A 40 -17.95 -2.14 6.84
CA ALA A 40 -17.35 -0.90 6.37
C ALA A 40 -15.93 -1.29 5.95
N ALA A 41 -15.79 -1.84 4.73
CA ALA A 41 -14.49 -1.92 4.09
C ALA A 41 -13.94 -0.49 4.11
N ALA A 42 -12.88 -0.26 4.87
CA ALA A 42 -12.13 0.99 4.75
C ALA A 42 -11.87 1.16 3.26
N SER A 43 -12.33 2.27 2.67
CA SER A 43 -12.14 2.53 1.26
C SER A 43 -10.63 2.70 1.05
N HIS A 44 -9.97 1.60 0.73
CA HIS A 44 -8.56 1.65 0.33
C HIS A 44 -8.48 2.53 -0.90
N SER A 45 -7.47 3.39 -0.94
CA SER A 45 -7.14 4.14 -2.14
C SER A 45 -7.07 3.18 -3.33
N GLN A 46 -7.74 3.52 -4.43
CA GLN A 46 -7.65 2.78 -5.69
C GLN A 46 -6.23 2.76 -6.27
N TYR A 47 -5.38 3.69 -5.82
CA TYR A 47 -3.98 3.79 -6.20
C TYR A 47 -3.08 3.16 -5.13
N ASN A 48 -2.08 2.41 -5.60
CA ASN A 48 -1.08 1.72 -4.80
C ASN A 48 0.26 1.64 -5.57
N LYS A 49 1.26 0.94 -5.01
CA LYS A 49 2.59 0.81 -5.62
C LYS A 49 2.54 0.22 -7.04
N GLN A 50 1.62 -0.69 -7.31
CA GLN A 50 1.45 -1.37 -8.60
C GLN A 50 0.48 -0.62 -9.54
N ASN A 51 -0.37 0.25 -9.01
CA ASN A 51 -1.30 1.09 -9.75
C ASN A 51 -1.17 2.56 -9.30
N PRO A 52 -0.13 3.29 -9.74
CA PRO A 52 0.11 4.66 -9.30
C PRO A 52 -0.90 5.64 -9.93
N TYR A 53 -1.20 6.71 -9.20
CA TYR A 53 -1.94 7.84 -9.76
C TYR A 53 -1.02 8.66 -10.69
N THR A 54 -1.51 8.97 -11.89
CA THR A 54 -0.82 9.91 -12.80
C THR A 54 -1.26 11.32 -12.47
N ALA A 55 -0.39 12.07 -11.81
CA ALA A 55 -0.65 13.42 -11.35
C ALA A 55 0.06 14.49 -12.20
N THR A 56 -0.43 15.73 -12.14
CA THR A 56 0.21 16.87 -12.81
C THR A 56 1.26 17.50 -11.89
N LEU A 57 2.44 17.82 -12.44
CA LEU A 57 3.48 18.57 -11.74
C LEU A 57 3.14 20.07 -11.79
N LEU A 58 2.91 20.68 -10.62
CA LEU A 58 2.60 22.11 -10.51
C LEU A 58 3.87 22.96 -10.38
N THR A 59 4.78 22.54 -9.49
CA THR A 59 5.98 23.32 -9.16
C THR A 59 7.22 22.41 -9.13
N SER A 60 8.34 22.93 -9.64
CA SER A 60 9.69 22.35 -9.47
C SER A 60 10.72 23.44 -9.24
N GLN A 61 10.84 23.85 -7.98
CA GLN A 61 11.66 24.99 -7.58
C GLN A 61 12.96 24.51 -6.93
N LYS A 62 14.11 24.95 -7.47
CA LYS A 62 15.40 24.76 -6.78
C LYS A 62 15.42 25.57 -5.49
N ILE A 63 15.73 24.91 -4.37
CA ILE A 63 15.82 25.54 -3.04
C ILE A 63 17.27 25.71 -2.56
N THR A 64 18.24 25.15 -3.29
CA THR A 64 19.66 25.40 -3.03
C THR A 64 20.16 26.65 -3.76
N GLY A 65 21.18 27.29 -3.19
CA GLY A 65 21.83 28.46 -3.78
C GLY A 65 22.38 28.19 -5.18
N ARG A 66 22.55 29.27 -5.96
CA ARG A 66 23.02 29.23 -7.35
C ARG A 66 24.27 28.36 -7.52
N ASP A 67 25.24 28.55 -6.63
CA ASP A 67 26.56 27.92 -6.68
C ASP A 67 26.68 26.67 -5.80
N SER A 68 25.56 26.16 -5.27
CA SER A 68 25.59 24.90 -4.52
C SER A 68 25.83 23.74 -5.48
N GLY A 69 26.78 22.87 -5.11
CA GLY A 69 27.00 21.59 -5.80
C GLY A 69 25.87 20.55 -5.58
N LYS A 70 24.83 20.88 -4.82
CA LYS A 70 23.65 20.03 -4.60
C LYS A 70 22.44 20.61 -5.34
N ASP A 71 21.68 19.76 -6.03
CA ASP A 71 20.35 20.10 -6.54
C ASP A 71 19.29 19.51 -5.60
N VAL A 72 18.60 20.39 -4.87
CA VAL A 72 17.45 20.01 -4.02
C VAL A 72 16.29 20.90 -4.44
N ARG A 73 15.10 20.32 -4.56
CA ARG A 73 13.91 20.99 -5.09
C ARG A 73 12.69 20.84 -4.19
N HIS A 74 11.91 21.90 -4.11
CA HIS A 74 10.52 21.87 -3.68
C HIS A 74 9.66 21.45 -4.87
N ILE A 75 8.84 20.43 -4.69
CA ILE A 75 8.01 19.81 -5.73
C ILE A 75 6.56 19.83 -5.25
N GLU A 76 5.67 20.35 -6.07
CA GLU A 76 4.22 20.34 -5.82
C GLU A 76 3.55 19.52 -6.91
N ILE A 77 2.68 18.60 -6.49
CA ILE A 77 1.99 17.66 -7.37
C ILE A 77 0.49 17.84 -7.11
N ASP A 78 -0.28 17.98 -8.18
CA ASP A 78 -1.73 18.10 -8.11
C ASP A 78 -2.35 16.72 -7.86
N LEU A 79 -3.06 16.59 -6.74
CA LEU A 79 -3.78 15.38 -6.35
C LEU A 79 -5.30 15.56 -6.40
N ASP A 80 -5.80 16.69 -6.92
CA ASP A 80 -7.24 16.91 -7.03
C ASP A 80 -7.90 15.83 -7.89
N GLY A 81 -9.11 15.41 -7.48
CA GLY A 81 -9.84 14.30 -8.10
C GLY A 81 -9.23 12.89 -7.92
N SER A 82 -8.05 12.75 -7.30
CA SER A 82 -7.43 11.42 -7.08
C SER A 82 -8.14 10.60 -5.99
N GLY A 83 -8.80 11.28 -5.04
CA GLY A 83 -9.34 10.63 -3.84
C GLY A 83 -8.28 10.09 -2.87
N LEU A 84 -7.00 10.42 -3.08
CA LEU A 84 -5.92 10.06 -2.17
C LEU A 84 -6.07 10.77 -0.82
N THR A 85 -5.77 10.05 0.25
CA THR A 85 -5.69 10.58 1.61
C THR A 85 -4.30 10.24 2.15
N TYR A 86 -3.64 11.19 2.80
CA TYR A 86 -2.26 11.09 3.27
C TYR A 86 -2.08 11.69 4.66
#